data_AF-A0A9D8BTE7-F1
#
_entry.id   AF-A0A9D8BTE7-F1
#
_cell.length_a   1.000
_cell.length_b   1.000
_cell.length_c   1.000
_cell.angle_alpha   90.00
_cell.angle_beta   90.00
_cell.angle_gamma   90.00
#
_symmetry.space_group_name_H-M   'P 1'
#
loop_
_entity.id
_entity.type
_entity.pdbx_description
1 polymer ?
#
loop_
_entity_poly.entity_id
_entity_poly.type
_entity_poly.pdbx_seq_one_letter_code
_entity_poly.pdbx_strand_id
1 'polypeptide(L)'
;MTRERFLIALSVLVLWAGLGMSGMAAPTNDRRRDANYLDSQIKHISDANLFAALDLNRPGLAAVKEAADAGDYPAAYRAWADYWTAKDKITLVEYERELRPIAEVETALRADPAQRRSLIRQAERVMRHEITGWGSVTHQ
;
A
#
# COMPACT_ATOMS: atom_id res chain seq x y z
N MET A 1 49.49 -31.97 17.42
CA MET A 1 49.34 -30.69 18.15
C MET A 1 47.86 -30.51 18.44
N THR A 2 47.38 -30.76 19.66
CA THR A 2 47.32 -29.80 20.79
C THR A 2 46.55 -28.53 20.42
N ARG A 3 45.49 -28.12 21.13
CA ARG A 3 45.16 -28.39 22.55
C ARG A 3 43.75 -27.86 22.88
N GLU A 4 43.04 -28.49 23.84
CA GLU A 4 42.06 -27.84 24.78
C GLU A 4 40.84 -27.13 24.13
N ARG A 5 39.65 -26.85 24.70
CA ARG A 5 38.84 -27.11 25.92
C ARG A 5 37.36 -26.89 25.46
N PHE A 6 36.29 -27.29 26.15
CA PHE A 6 36.09 -27.90 27.47
C PHE A 6 34.85 -28.83 27.40
N LEU A 7 34.80 -29.85 28.26
CA LEU A 7 33.59 -30.53 28.72
C LEU A 7 32.66 -29.59 29.51
N ILE A 8 31.35 -29.78 29.42
CA ILE A 8 30.46 -30.27 30.51
C ILE A 8 28.99 -30.25 30.04
N ALA A 9 28.25 -31.31 30.34
CA ALA A 9 26.83 -31.46 30.02
C ALA A 9 25.95 -30.72 31.05
N LEU A 10 24.76 -30.26 30.63
CA LEU A 10 23.68 -29.98 31.57
C LEU A 10 22.28 -30.19 30.96
N SER A 11 21.54 -31.13 31.55
CA SER A 11 20.07 -31.19 31.64
C SER A 11 19.23 -31.13 30.37
N VAL A 12 19.05 -32.31 29.73
CA VAL A 12 17.76 -32.64 29.11
C VAL A 12 16.76 -32.92 30.24
N LEU A 13 15.75 -32.08 30.40
CA LEU A 13 14.62 -32.36 31.30
C LEU A 13 13.31 -32.21 30.51
N VAL A 14 12.77 -33.36 30.11
CA VAL A 14 11.51 -33.48 29.37
C VAL A 14 10.35 -33.21 30.31
N LEU A 15 9.50 -32.22 29.97
CA LEU A 15 8.16 -32.06 30.54
C LEU A 15 7.28 -31.16 29.66
N TRP A 16 7.13 -31.52 28.38
CA TRP A 16 6.09 -30.93 27.49
C TRP A 16 4.74 -31.61 27.72
N ALA A 17 4.15 -31.37 28.89
CA ALA A 17 2.74 -31.65 29.17
C ALA A 17 1.92 -30.41 28.78
N GLY A 18 1.51 -30.32 27.51
CA GLY A 18 0.86 -29.12 26.97
C GLY A 18 0.28 -29.27 25.56
N LEU A 19 -0.04 -30.50 25.15
CA LEU A 19 -0.74 -30.75 23.88
C LEU A 19 -2.21 -30.37 24.03
N GLY A 20 -2.58 -29.20 23.50
CA GLY A 20 -3.98 -28.82 23.30
C GLY A 20 -4.44 -27.56 24.01
N MET A 21 -4.09 -26.39 23.46
CA MET A 21 -5.07 -25.30 23.36
C MET A 21 -5.00 -24.64 21.98
N SER A 22 -6.16 -24.60 21.34
CA SER A 22 -6.57 -23.54 20.42
C SER A 22 -5.68 -23.25 19.21
N GLY A 23 -5.92 -24.02 18.15
CA GLY A 23 -5.96 -23.46 16.79
C GLY A 23 -7.12 -22.46 16.65
N MET A 24 -7.08 -21.35 17.40
CA MET A 24 -7.89 -20.18 17.08
C MET A 24 -7.22 -19.48 15.90
N ALA A 25 -7.72 -19.76 14.70
CA ALA A 25 -7.56 -18.82 13.60
C ALA A 25 -7.99 -17.45 14.13
N ALA A 26 -7.07 -16.48 14.14
CA ALA A 26 -7.37 -15.15 14.64
C ALA A 26 -8.62 -14.64 13.90
N PRO A 27 -9.65 -14.14 14.61
CA PRO A 27 -10.83 -13.61 13.95
C PRO A 27 -10.35 -12.52 12.99
N THR A 28 -10.59 -12.72 11.69
CA THR A 28 -10.16 -11.78 10.66
C THR A 28 -10.97 -10.51 10.85
N ASN A 29 -10.42 -9.58 11.65
CA ASN A 29 -10.99 -8.30 12.00
C ASN A 29 -10.86 -7.32 10.82
N ASP A 30 -11.36 -7.77 9.67
CA ASP A 30 -11.36 -7.02 8.43
C ASP A 30 -12.47 -5.97 8.51
N ARG A 31 -12.10 -4.83 9.10
CA ARG A 31 -12.96 -3.65 9.26
C ARG A 31 -13.54 -3.13 7.93
N ARG A 32 -13.01 -3.55 6.77
CA ARG A 32 -13.61 -3.25 5.46
C ARG A 32 -14.97 -3.95 5.24
N ARG A 33 -15.42 -4.82 6.16
CA ARG A 33 -16.78 -5.38 6.18
C ARG A 33 -17.76 -4.56 7.02
N ASP A 34 -17.29 -3.61 7.81
CA ASP A 34 -18.12 -2.68 8.58
C ASP A 34 -18.52 -1.50 7.68
N ALA A 35 -19.82 -1.27 7.52
CA ALA A 35 -20.37 -0.22 6.66
C ALA A 35 -20.02 1.20 7.15
N ASN A 36 -19.98 1.42 8.46
CA ASN A 36 -19.66 2.72 9.06
C ASN A 36 -18.15 3.01 8.93
N TYR A 37 -17.32 1.96 9.03
CA TYR A 37 -15.88 2.05 8.77
C TYR A 37 -15.60 2.34 7.30
N LEU A 38 -16.22 1.60 6.37
CA LEU A 38 -16.13 1.87 4.92
C LEU A 38 -16.49 3.31 4.58
N ASP A 39 -17.55 3.84 5.18
CA ASP A 39 -17.98 5.20 4.89
C ASP A 39 -17.01 6.23 5.48
N SER A 40 -16.77 6.22 6.79
CA SER A 40 -16.01 7.27 7.49
C SER A 40 -14.49 7.18 7.38
N GLN A 41 -13.92 6.03 7.04
CA GLN A 41 -12.46 5.81 7.00
C GLN A 41 -11.93 5.48 5.61
N ILE A 42 -12.79 5.23 4.62
CA ILE A 42 -12.38 4.88 3.25
C ILE A 42 -13.03 5.79 2.20
N LYS A 43 -14.34 6.06 2.27
CA LYS A 43 -15.02 6.96 1.30
C LYS A 43 -14.90 8.44 1.67
N HIS A 44 -15.15 8.75 2.94
CA HIS A 44 -15.26 10.12 3.47
C HIS A 44 -14.24 10.34 4.60
N ILE A 45 -13.00 9.89 4.39
CA ILE A 45 -11.91 10.12 5.33
C ILE A 45 -11.68 11.63 5.51
N SER A 46 -11.63 12.10 6.76
CA SER A 46 -11.30 13.49 7.06
C SER A 46 -9.81 13.76 6.86
N ASP A 47 -9.43 15.01 6.56
CA ASP A 47 -8.02 15.38 6.42
C ASP A 47 -7.21 15.02 7.67
N ALA A 48 -7.77 15.22 8.87
CA ALA A 48 -7.17 14.82 10.14
C ALA A 48 -6.83 13.31 10.16
N ASN A 49 -7.78 12.45 9.76
CA ASN A 49 -7.57 11.00 9.72
C ASN A 49 -6.61 10.60 8.60
N LEU A 50 -6.64 11.30 7.46
CA LEU A 50 -5.73 11.08 6.33
C LEU A 50 -4.28 11.35 6.75
N PHE A 51 -3.98 12.54 7.25
CA PHE A 51 -2.62 12.91 7.64
C PHE A 51 -2.13 12.13 8.88
N ALA A 52 -3.01 11.76 9.80
CA ALA A 52 -2.67 10.86 10.92
C ALA A 52 -2.35 9.42 10.49
N ALA A 53 -2.87 8.96 9.34
CA ALA A 53 -2.57 7.64 8.78
C ALA A 53 -1.25 7.60 7.98
N LEU A 54 -0.62 8.76 7.72
CA LEU A 54 0.63 8.85 6.98
C LEU A 54 1.86 8.77 7.91
N ASP A 55 2.91 8.12 7.42
CA ASP A 55 4.24 8.13 8.05
C ASP A 55 4.97 9.45 7.72
N LEU A 56 4.56 10.53 8.40
CA LEU A 56 5.08 11.88 8.19
C LEU A 56 6.48 12.12 8.77
N ASN A 57 7.10 11.11 9.42
CA ASN A 57 8.46 11.18 9.93
C ASN A 57 9.53 10.87 8.86
N ARG A 58 9.11 10.52 7.63
CA ARG A 58 10.04 10.23 6.53
C ARG A 58 10.80 11.48 6.06
N PRO A 59 12.04 11.31 5.56
CA PRO A 59 12.78 12.40 4.94
C PRO A 59 11.96 13.11 3.85
N GLY A 60 11.93 14.45 3.90
CA GLY A 60 11.18 15.29 2.97
C GLY A 60 9.73 15.61 3.36
N LEU A 61 9.16 14.98 4.41
CA LEU A 61 7.77 15.24 4.86
C LEU A 61 7.65 16.24 6.02
N ALA A 62 8.74 16.85 6.48
CA ALA A 62 8.72 17.75 7.65
C ALA A 62 7.69 18.91 7.52
N ALA A 63 7.61 19.55 6.35
CA ALA A 63 6.64 20.62 6.11
C ALA A 63 5.18 20.12 6.06
N VAL A 64 4.96 18.87 5.62
CA VAL A 64 3.63 18.23 5.67
C VAL A 64 3.25 17.95 7.12
N LYS A 65 4.21 17.46 7.92
CA LYS A 65 4.02 17.22 9.36
C LYS A 65 3.68 18.50 10.11
N GLU A 66 4.45 19.57 9.92
CA GLU A 66 4.23 20.85 10.58
C GLU A 66 2.83 21.42 10.29
N ALA A 67 2.43 21.45 9.01
CA ALA A 67 1.11 21.93 8.62
C ALA A 67 -0.04 21.04 9.13
N ALA A 68 0.13 19.71 9.11
CA ALA A 68 -0.87 18.78 9.63
C ALA A 68 -1.01 18.85 11.17
N ASP A 69 0.11 18.94 11.90
CA ASP A 69 0.12 19.12 13.36
C ASP A 69 -0.55 20.45 13.77
N ALA A 70 -0.42 21.50 12.94
CA ALA A 70 -1.07 22.80 13.11
C ALA A 70 -2.56 22.83 12.66
N GLY A 71 -3.05 21.77 11.99
CA GLY A 71 -4.40 21.71 11.41
C GLY A 71 -4.61 22.54 10.12
N ASP A 72 -3.54 23.09 9.52
CA ASP A 72 -3.61 23.75 8.21
C ASP A 72 -3.48 22.70 7.09
N TYR A 73 -4.57 21.94 6.89
CA TYR A 73 -4.65 20.95 5.82
C TYR A 73 -4.43 21.55 4.41
N PRO A 74 -4.93 22.76 4.07
CA PRO A 74 -4.57 23.43 2.82
C PRO A 74 -3.06 23.63 2.61
N ALA A 75 -2.29 23.94 3.66
CA ALA A 75 -0.83 23.97 3.58
C ALA A 75 -0.21 22.57 3.53
N ALA A 76 -0.75 21.61 4.29
CA ALA A 76 -0.27 20.23 4.28
C ALA A 76 -0.39 19.58 2.88
N TYR A 77 -1.51 19.81 2.17
CA TYR A 77 -1.68 19.37 0.77
C TYR A 77 -0.68 20.01 -0.18
N ARG A 78 -0.37 21.31 -0.04
CA ARG A 78 0.65 21.99 -0.85
C ARG A 78 2.03 21.38 -0.64
N ALA A 79 2.47 21.29 0.62
CA ALA A 79 3.75 20.67 0.96
C ALA A 79 3.84 19.19 0.52
N TRP A 80 2.71 18.46 0.54
CA TRP A 80 2.68 17.06 0.09
C TRP A 80 2.78 16.94 -1.43
N ALA A 81 2.17 17.86 -2.19
CA ALA A 81 2.35 17.96 -3.63
C ALA A 81 3.79 18.34 -4.00
N ASP A 82 4.43 19.24 -3.26
CA ASP A 82 5.84 19.61 -3.44
C ASP A 82 6.77 18.41 -3.20
N TYR A 83 6.55 17.67 -2.11
CA TYR A 83 7.27 16.42 -1.81
C TYR A 83 7.14 15.40 -2.97
N TRP A 84 5.92 15.12 -3.43
CA TRP A 84 5.73 14.19 -4.55
C TRP A 84 6.30 14.70 -5.87
N THR A 85 6.37 16.02 -6.06
CA THR A 85 6.97 16.65 -7.24
C THR A 85 8.48 16.47 -7.24
N ALA A 86 9.15 16.74 -6.11
CA ALA A 86 10.60 16.64 -5.95
C ALA A 86 11.10 15.18 -5.83
N LYS A 87 10.30 14.27 -5.28
CA LYS A 87 10.68 12.86 -5.10
C LYS A 87 10.90 12.15 -6.44
N ASP A 88 11.96 11.34 -6.49
CA ASP A 88 12.23 10.38 -7.57
C ASP A 88 10.98 9.60 -7.98
N LYS A 89 10.69 9.65 -9.28
CA LYS A 89 9.57 8.96 -9.89
C LYS A 89 9.87 7.48 -10.03
N ILE A 90 8.83 6.66 -9.92
CA ILE A 90 8.92 5.24 -10.26
C ILE A 90 9.16 5.16 -11.77
N THR A 91 10.24 4.50 -12.18
CA THR A 91 10.64 4.36 -13.60
C THR A 91 10.28 3.01 -14.21
N LEU A 92 9.89 2.03 -13.38
CA LEU A 92 9.56 0.66 -13.77
C LEU A 92 8.06 0.39 -13.54
N VAL A 93 7.44 -0.35 -14.46
CA VAL A 93 6.06 -0.86 -14.35
C VAL A 93 6.01 -2.34 -14.68
N GLU A 94 5.03 -3.05 -14.13
CA GLU A 94 4.76 -4.43 -14.53
C GLU A 94 4.10 -4.46 -15.92
N TYR A 95 4.73 -5.16 -16.85
CA TYR A 95 4.22 -5.42 -18.20
C TYR A 95 4.55 -6.86 -18.57
N GLU A 96 3.55 -7.63 -19.03
CA GLU A 96 3.70 -9.05 -19.37
C GLU A 96 4.31 -9.93 -18.24
N ARG A 97 4.05 -9.54 -16.98
CA ARG A 97 4.57 -10.16 -15.73
C ARG A 97 6.06 -9.91 -15.45
N GLU A 98 6.66 -8.93 -16.12
CA GLU A 98 8.03 -8.48 -15.89
C GLU A 98 8.06 -6.99 -15.53
N LEU A 99 9.04 -6.57 -14.71
CA LEU A 99 9.28 -5.15 -14.46
C LEU A 99 10.08 -4.55 -15.62
N ARG A 100 9.50 -3.58 -16.33
CA ARG A 100 10.11 -2.93 -17.50
C ARG A 100 10.08 -1.40 -17.36
N PRO A 101 11.05 -0.67 -17.95
CA PRO A 101 11.02 0.78 -18.00
C PRO A 101 9.74 1.32 -18.64
N ILE A 102 9.13 2.34 -18.02
CA ILE A 102 7.89 2.97 -18.52
C ILE A 102 8.04 3.41 -19.98
N ALA A 103 9.18 3.99 -20.35
CA ALA A 103 9.45 4.43 -21.71
C ALA A 103 9.45 3.29 -22.75
N GLU A 104 9.87 2.08 -22.37
CA GLU A 104 9.83 0.90 -23.26
C GLU A 104 8.39 0.41 -23.43
N VAL A 105 7.64 0.32 -22.33
CA VAL A 105 6.23 -0.08 -22.34
C VAL A 105 5.39 0.92 -23.14
N GLU A 106 5.59 2.22 -22.96
CA GLU A 106 4.93 3.24 -23.78
C GLU A 106 5.28 3.09 -25.27
N THR A 107 6.52 2.75 -25.61
CA THR A 107 6.95 2.56 -26.99
C THR A 107 6.28 1.33 -27.61
N ALA A 108 6.20 0.21 -26.87
CA ALA A 108 5.47 -0.98 -27.29
C ALA A 108 3.98 -0.69 -27.49
N LEU A 109 3.33 -0.01 -26.54
CA LEU A 109 1.92 0.39 -26.62
C LEU A 109 1.63 1.38 -27.77
N ARG A 110 2.60 2.20 -28.17
CA ARG A 110 2.51 3.06 -29.36
C ARG A 110 2.64 2.26 -30.66
N ALA A 111 3.42 1.18 -30.65
CA ALA A 111 3.67 0.31 -31.80
C ALA A 111 2.51 -0.65 -32.13
N ASP A 112 1.59 -0.92 -31.19
CA ASP A 112 0.35 -1.66 -31.45
C ASP A 112 -0.91 -0.74 -31.44
N PRO A 113 -1.42 -0.33 -32.62
CA PRO A 113 -2.65 0.44 -32.73
C PRO A 113 -3.92 -0.26 -32.22
N ALA A 114 -3.96 -1.60 -32.22
CA ALA A 114 -5.10 -2.37 -31.72
C ALA A 114 -5.15 -2.38 -30.19
N GLN A 115 -4.00 -2.63 -29.53
CA GLN A 115 -3.86 -2.53 -28.08
C GLN A 115 -4.13 -1.09 -27.62
N ARG A 116 -3.57 -0.07 -28.31
CA ARG A 116 -3.85 1.35 -28.02
C ARG A 116 -5.34 1.69 -28.10
N ARG A 117 -6.05 1.25 -29.15
CA ARG A 117 -7.52 1.43 -29.25
C ARG A 117 -8.27 0.70 -28.14
N SER A 118 -7.79 -0.45 -27.68
CA SER A 118 -8.38 -1.17 -26.55
C SER A 118 -8.24 -0.41 -25.23
N LEU A 119 -7.07 0.17 -24.97
CA LEU A 119 -6.82 1.00 -23.79
C LEU A 119 -7.65 2.29 -23.80
N ILE A 120 -7.78 2.96 -24.95
CA ILE A 120 -8.63 4.15 -25.09
C ILE A 120 -10.09 3.82 -24.76
N ARG A 121 -10.66 2.74 -25.31
CA ARG A 121 -12.02 2.31 -24.96
C ARG A 121 -12.20 1.99 -23.47
N GLN A 122 -11.16 1.49 -22.80
CA GLN A 122 -11.21 1.25 -21.36
C GLN A 122 -11.18 2.56 -20.56
N ALA A 123 -10.35 3.53 -20.95
CA ALA A 123 -10.34 4.87 -20.36
C ALA A 123 -11.67 5.61 -20.55
N GLU A 124 -12.28 5.52 -21.74
CA GLU A 124 -13.61 6.08 -22.01
C GLU A 124 -14.70 5.52 -21.09
N ARG A 125 -14.63 4.24 -20.71
CA ARG A 125 -15.54 3.65 -19.71
C ARG A 125 -15.36 4.26 -18.33
N VAL A 126 -14.11 4.44 -17.89
CA VAL A 126 -13.79 5.12 -16.62
C VAL A 126 -14.30 6.57 -16.63
N MET A 127 -14.15 7.29 -17.75
CA MET A 127 -14.68 8.65 -17.90
C MET A 127 -16.21 8.74 -17.90
N ARG A 128 -16.92 7.65 -18.23
CA ARG A 128 -18.38 7.51 -18.07
C ARG A 128 -18.79 6.90 -16.73
N HIS A 129 -17.88 6.88 -15.75
CA HIS A 129 -18.06 6.28 -14.43
C HIS A 129 -18.38 4.77 -14.40
N GLU A 130 -18.26 4.05 -15.53
CA GLU A 130 -18.50 2.60 -15.67
C GLU A 130 -17.40 1.73 -15.03
N ILE A 131 -17.02 2.07 -13.80
CA ILE A 131 -15.94 1.46 -13.03
C ILE A 131 -16.50 0.23 -12.30
N THR A 132 -16.01 -0.95 -12.66
CA THR A 132 -16.29 -2.18 -11.90
C THR A 132 -15.39 -2.23 -10.68
N GLY A 133 -15.94 -1.85 -9.52
CA GLY A 133 -15.20 -1.80 -8.25
C GLY A 133 -15.16 -3.15 -7.51
N TRP A 134 -14.47 -3.16 -6.38
CA TRP A 134 -14.56 -4.25 -5.40
C TRP A 134 -15.98 -4.28 -4.80
N GLY A 135 -16.60 -5.47 -4.74
CA GLY A 135 -17.93 -5.64 -4.15
C GLY A 135 -19.11 -5.63 -5.13
N SER A 136 -18.87 -5.81 -6.43
CA SER A 136 -19.92 -5.94 -7.46
C SER A 136 -20.81 -4.71 -7.65
N VAL A 137 -20.32 -3.53 -7.26
CA VAL A 137 -21.00 -2.25 -7.48
C VAL A 137 -20.53 -1.65 -8.80
N THR A 138 -21.48 -1.34 -9.68
CA THR A 138 -21.28 -0.47 -10.84
C THR A 138 -21.75 0.91 -10.46
N HIS A 139 -20.86 1.91 -10.54
CA HIS A 139 -21.25 3.30 -10.50
C HIS A 139 -21.75 3.73 -11.90
N GLN A 140 -22.70 4.66 -11.95
CA GLN A 140 -23.28 5.26 -13.16
C GLN A 140 -23.39 6.78 -12.93
#